data_AF-A0A2V5QLH9-F1
#
_entry.id   AF-A0A2V5QLH9-F1
#
_cell.length_a   1.000
_cell.length_b   1.000
_cell.length_c   1.000
_cell.angle_alpha   90.00
_cell.angle_beta   90.00
_cell.angle_gamma   90.00
#
_symmetry.space_group_name_H-M   'P 1'
#
loop_
_entity.id
_entity.type
_entity.pdbx_description
1 polymer ?
#
loop_
_entity_poly.entity_id
_entity_poly.type
_entity_poly.pdbx_seq_one_letter_code
_entity_poly.pdbx_strand_id
1 'polypeptide(L)'
;MADAPDQPAKPQRWKWRSATLGLVVIGVIALGCLYLVNRFTRDDPVTYADPEEHFKYGSTGGERESGIPYWIWKVLPKMFPEYLPGKTYTPGTEYVSLGFLYEPGKDLPIGVSRRNTQGIDRVFLNCAICHAGCVRETPQSPRSIYTGMPSNTVDLEAFERFIFDCASDQRFNAPRIMAEMEAMGTKYDLINRFLMRYYAIPLMRERLLMLKGHFRFTEWEPDAGPGRTDTFNPAKTLLEFPLEKLQTRELVGLCDLPSIWLQGLRKQKNFHAHWDGNNSMMEERNKSAAFGTGAFPPTIDLKQLARVEQWLLDKEPPRYPFPINAQLSAEGEKLYAQYCANCHGRNGRDFTGEYVGDVVPIDKIGTDRHRLDSYPEELAAAQNTLYAGYPWRFSHFRKTFGYANLPLDGGWLRAPYLHNGSVPTLRDLLNPCA
;
A
#
# COMPACT_ATOMS: atom_id res chain seq x y z
N MET A 1 63.45 77.18 -5.39
CA MET A 1 62.10 76.65 -5.64
C MET A 1 62.30 75.30 -6.30
N ALA A 2 62.04 74.22 -5.57
CA ALA A 2 62.17 72.85 -6.05
C ALA A 2 60.77 72.24 -6.08
N ASP A 3 60.31 71.89 -7.28
CA ASP A 3 59.03 71.22 -7.51
C ASP A 3 59.05 69.81 -6.93
N ALA A 4 58.03 69.50 -6.11
CA ALA A 4 57.76 68.16 -5.64
C ALA A 4 56.93 67.40 -6.69
N PRO A 5 57.24 66.13 -7.02
CA PRO A 5 56.43 65.36 -7.93
C PRO A 5 55.18 64.80 -7.25
N ASP A 6 54.05 64.98 -7.95
CA ASP A 6 52.74 64.44 -7.63
C ASP A 6 52.75 62.91 -7.56
N GLN A 7 52.24 62.32 -6.48
CA GLN A 7 52.03 60.88 -6.38
C GLN A 7 50.75 60.48 -7.14
N PRO A 8 50.79 59.50 -8.06
CA PRO A 8 49.57 59.04 -8.72
C PRO A 8 48.70 58.24 -7.75
N ALA A 9 47.43 58.64 -7.66
CA ALA A 9 46.40 57.97 -6.88
C ALA A 9 46.31 56.47 -7.21
N LYS A 10 46.14 55.63 -6.18
CA LYS A 10 45.75 54.21 -6.30
C LYS A 10 44.24 54.02 -6.05
N PRO A 11 43.31 54.20 -7.02
CA PRO A 11 41.90 53.86 -6.80
C PRO A 11 41.39 52.64 -7.58
N GLN A 12 42.19 52.02 -8.46
CA GLN A 12 41.65 51.01 -9.39
C GLN A 12 41.58 49.59 -8.80
N ARG A 13 42.63 49.12 -8.12
CA ARG A 13 42.70 47.73 -7.61
C ARG A 13 41.65 47.36 -6.55
N TRP A 14 41.16 48.33 -5.77
CA TRP A 14 40.15 48.07 -4.74
C TRP A 14 38.75 47.88 -5.35
N LYS A 15 38.38 48.70 -6.35
CA LYS A 15 37.10 48.58 -7.06
C LYS A 15 36.94 47.22 -7.74
N TRP A 16 38.00 46.70 -8.36
CA TRP A 16 38.00 45.36 -8.97
C TRP A 16 37.87 44.25 -7.93
N ARG A 17 38.57 44.32 -6.79
CA ARG A 17 38.45 43.34 -5.70
C ARG A 17 37.05 43.33 -5.08
N SER A 18 36.44 44.49 -4.90
CA SER A 18 35.07 44.61 -4.38
C SER A 18 34.03 44.10 -5.38
N ALA A 19 34.22 44.33 -6.68
CA ALA A 19 33.36 43.80 -7.73
C ALA A 19 33.50 42.27 -7.86
N THR A 20 34.71 41.73 -7.79
CA THR A 20 34.94 40.28 -7.78
C THR A 20 34.34 39.62 -6.54
N LEU A 21 34.50 40.23 -5.36
CA LEU A 21 33.88 39.73 -4.13
C LEU A 21 32.34 39.77 -4.23
N GLY A 22 31.77 40.84 -4.78
CA GLY A 22 30.34 40.95 -5.04
C GLY A 22 29.83 39.86 -5.99
N LEU A 23 30.54 39.59 -7.08
CA LEU A 23 30.20 38.51 -8.02
C LEU A 23 30.31 37.13 -7.38
N VAL A 24 31.32 36.89 -6.54
CA VAL A 24 31.45 35.63 -5.78
C VAL A 24 30.29 35.46 -4.80
N VAL A 25 29.92 36.51 -4.07
CA VAL A 25 28.78 36.47 -3.13
C VAL A 25 27.48 36.20 -3.88
N ILE A 26 27.23 36.89 -5.00
CA ILE A 26 26.06 36.64 -5.86
C ILE A 26 26.09 35.19 -6.37
N GLY A 27 27.25 34.70 -6.80
CA GLY A 27 27.41 33.31 -7.25
C GLY A 27 27.09 32.29 -6.17
N VAL A 28 27.56 32.51 -4.93
CA VAL A 28 27.27 31.63 -3.78
C VAL A 28 25.79 31.68 -3.41
N ILE A 29 25.17 32.86 -3.41
CA ILE A 29 23.73 33.01 -3.17
C ILE A 29 22.94 32.29 -4.26
N ALA A 30 23.28 32.48 -5.53
CA ALA A 30 22.62 31.83 -6.65
C ALA A 30 22.73 30.29 -6.57
N LEU A 31 23.91 29.77 -6.24
CA LEU A 31 24.12 28.33 -6.01
C LEU A 31 23.32 27.82 -4.81
N GLY A 32 23.27 28.59 -3.72
CA GLY A 32 22.44 28.28 -2.55
C GLY A 32 20.95 28.24 -2.90
N CYS A 33 20.44 29.23 -3.63
CA CYS A 33 19.07 29.26 -4.12
C CYS A 33 18.78 28.07 -5.04
N LEU A 34 19.67 27.76 -5.98
CA LEU A 34 19.51 26.61 -6.88
C LEU A 34 19.48 25.28 -6.11
N TYR A 35 20.35 25.13 -5.10
CA TYR A 35 20.34 23.97 -4.21
C TYR A 35 19.02 23.85 -3.44
N LEU A 36 18.52 24.94 -2.85
CA LEU A 36 17.27 24.94 -2.10
C LEU A 36 16.06 24.67 -3.00
N VAL A 37 16.02 25.27 -4.20
CA VAL A 37 14.99 24.98 -5.20
C VAL A 37 15.02 23.50 -5.53
N ASN A 38 16.16 22.98 -6.01
CA ASN A 38 16.29 21.57 -6.37
C ASN A 38 15.90 20.64 -5.22
N ARG A 39 16.29 20.97 -3.98
CA ARG A 39 15.96 20.19 -2.79
C ARG A 39 14.47 20.17 -2.51
N PHE A 40 13.81 21.33 -2.45
CA PHE A 40 12.41 21.45 -2.03
C PHE A 40 11.42 21.18 -3.18
N THR A 41 11.88 21.13 -4.43
CA THR A 41 11.10 20.64 -5.57
C THR A 41 11.36 19.16 -5.90
N ARG A 42 12.25 18.48 -5.16
CA ARG A 42 12.60 17.09 -5.41
C ARG A 42 11.43 16.15 -5.13
N ASP A 43 11.14 15.27 -6.08
CA ASP A 43 10.06 14.30 -6.00
C ASP A 43 10.41 13.03 -6.80
N ASP A 44 11.40 12.28 -6.32
CA ASP A 44 12.02 11.16 -7.04
C ASP A 44 11.61 9.82 -6.42
N PRO A 45 10.77 9.00 -7.07
CA PRO A 45 10.50 7.64 -6.61
C PRO A 45 11.65 6.70 -6.96
N VAL A 46 11.91 5.72 -6.11
CA VAL A 46 12.73 4.57 -6.48
C VAL A 46 11.95 3.73 -7.49
N THR A 47 12.58 3.41 -8.61
CA THR A 47 11.98 2.60 -9.68
C THR A 47 12.90 1.44 -10.03
N TYR A 48 12.32 0.34 -10.49
CA TYR A 48 13.01 -0.91 -10.81
C TYR A 48 12.75 -1.23 -12.26
N ALA A 49 13.69 -1.79 -13.02
CA ALA A 49 13.46 -2.11 -14.44
C ALA A 49 12.56 -3.34 -14.62
N ASP A 50 12.72 -4.34 -13.77
CA ASP A 50 11.86 -5.52 -13.74
C ASP A 50 10.45 -5.14 -13.23
N PRO A 51 9.37 -5.55 -13.94
CA PRO A 51 8.01 -5.15 -13.58
C PRO A 51 7.50 -5.81 -12.29
N GLU A 52 7.91 -7.05 -11.99
CA GLU A 52 7.53 -7.73 -10.76
C GLU A 52 8.23 -7.11 -9.54
N GLU A 53 9.50 -6.75 -9.69
CA GLU A 53 10.24 -5.98 -8.70
C GLU A 53 9.65 -4.58 -8.50
N HIS A 54 9.22 -3.94 -9.58
CA HIS A 54 8.54 -2.66 -9.50
C HIS A 54 7.17 -2.78 -8.82
N PHE A 55 6.45 -3.87 -9.01
CA PHE A 55 5.23 -4.14 -8.25
C PHE A 55 5.54 -4.31 -6.75
N LYS A 56 6.60 -5.05 -6.40
CA LYS A 56 6.99 -5.29 -5.00
C LYS A 56 7.39 -4.02 -4.24
N TYR A 57 8.11 -3.09 -4.89
CA TYR A 57 8.79 -1.97 -4.20
C TYR A 57 8.56 -0.58 -4.83
N GLY A 58 7.80 -0.48 -5.92
CA GLY A 58 7.55 0.77 -6.63
C GLY A 58 6.52 1.66 -5.94
N SER A 59 6.69 2.97 -6.09
CA SER A 59 5.80 4.00 -5.51
C SER A 59 4.46 4.07 -6.22
N THR A 60 3.36 4.18 -5.46
CA THR A 60 2.03 4.59 -5.95
C THR A 60 1.75 6.07 -5.66
N GLY A 61 2.65 6.76 -4.95
CA GLY A 61 2.56 8.18 -4.61
C GLY A 61 2.21 8.49 -3.16
N GLY A 62 1.85 7.47 -2.36
CA GLY A 62 1.46 7.65 -0.96
C GLY A 62 2.54 8.24 -0.06
N GLU A 63 3.82 8.13 -0.45
CA GLU A 63 4.94 8.69 0.30
C GLU A 63 4.92 10.22 0.38
N ARG A 64 4.23 10.90 -0.54
CA ARG A 64 4.15 12.38 -0.59
C ARG A 64 3.45 12.97 0.63
N GLU A 65 2.34 12.38 1.05
CA GLU A 65 1.53 12.87 2.18
C GLU A 65 1.54 11.93 3.37
N SER A 66 1.38 10.62 3.13
CA SER A 66 1.27 9.61 4.19
C SER A 66 2.63 9.00 4.58
N GLY A 67 3.68 9.31 3.82
CA GLY A 67 5.00 8.68 3.95
C GLY A 67 5.69 8.92 5.28
N ILE A 68 6.22 7.84 5.85
CA ILE A 68 7.04 7.87 7.06
C ILE A 68 8.50 8.11 6.64
N PRO A 69 9.25 9.05 7.24
CA PRO A 69 10.67 9.18 6.97
C PRO A 69 11.38 7.85 7.18
N TYR A 70 12.17 7.41 6.19
CA TYR A 70 12.79 6.08 6.13
C TYR A 70 13.47 5.68 7.43
N TRP A 71 14.24 6.59 8.03
CA TRP A 71 14.97 6.29 9.25
C TRP A 71 14.07 6.20 10.49
N ILE A 72 12.94 6.91 10.52
CA ILE A 72 11.93 6.72 11.56
C ILE A 72 11.34 5.32 11.41
N TRP A 73 10.93 4.92 10.20
CA TRP A 73 10.47 3.56 9.91
C TRP A 73 11.45 2.50 10.42
N LYS A 74 12.76 2.64 10.16
CA LYS A 74 13.77 1.68 10.66
C LYS A 74 13.94 1.69 12.19
N VAL A 75 13.73 2.83 12.85
CA VAL A 75 13.96 3.01 14.29
C VAL A 75 12.78 2.58 15.16
N LEU A 76 11.53 2.74 14.70
CA LEU A 76 10.35 2.46 15.53
C LEU A 76 10.37 1.04 16.14
N PRO A 77 10.59 -0.04 15.36
CA PRO A 77 10.62 -1.39 15.92
C PRO A 77 11.72 -1.62 16.97
N LYS A 78 12.85 -0.90 16.85
CA LYS A 78 13.96 -0.96 17.80
C LYS A 78 13.65 -0.22 19.09
N MET A 79 12.99 0.93 19.00
CA MET A 79 12.63 1.77 20.15
C MET A 79 11.45 1.22 20.94
N PHE A 80 10.53 0.56 20.25
CA PHE A 80 9.24 0.11 20.79
C PHE A 80 8.98 -1.38 20.54
N PRO A 81 9.94 -2.30 20.80
CA PRO A 81 9.72 -3.72 20.55
C PRO A 81 8.53 -4.26 21.33
N GLU A 82 8.18 -3.70 22.49
CA GLU A 82 7.06 -4.11 23.33
C GLU A 82 5.68 -3.96 22.68
N TYR A 83 5.55 -3.12 21.65
CA TYR A 83 4.31 -2.94 20.88
C TYR A 83 4.25 -3.85 19.65
N LEU A 84 5.32 -4.59 19.34
CA LEU A 84 5.30 -5.59 18.28
C LEU A 84 4.73 -6.92 18.79
N PRO A 85 4.04 -7.70 17.93
CA PRO A 85 3.74 -9.09 18.23
C PRO A 85 5.02 -9.86 18.59
N GLY A 86 4.97 -10.67 19.64
CA GLY A 86 6.14 -11.40 20.16
C GLY A 86 7.15 -10.54 20.93
N LYS A 87 7.02 -9.21 20.93
CA LYS A 87 7.86 -8.26 21.68
C LYS A 87 9.36 -8.32 21.33
N THR A 88 9.68 -8.61 20.07
CA THR A 88 11.05 -8.80 19.59
C THR A 88 11.39 -7.86 18.45
N TYR A 89 12.63 -7.34 18.47
CA TYR A 89 13.24 -6.61 17.37
C TYR A 89 14.37 -7.42 16.75
N THR A 90 14.33 -7.58 15.43
CA THR A 90 15.40 -8.24 14.66
C THR A 90 15.85 -7.32 13.52
N PRO A 91 17.09 -6.80 13.53
CA PRO A 91 17.63 -5.99 12.44
C PRO A 91 17.50 -6.71 11.08
N GLY A 92 17.06 -5.98 10.06
CA GLY A 92 16.86 -6.49 8.70
C GLY A 92 15.52 -7.21 8.48
N THR A 93 14.76 -7.50 9.53
CA THR A 93 13.43 -8.13 9.46
C THR A 93 12.47 -7.49 10.46
N GLU A 94 12.55 -6.17 10.61
CA GLU A 94 12.00 -5.44 11.74
C GLU A 94 10.47 -5.56 11.88
N TYR A 95 9.77 -5.79 10.76
CA TYR A 95 8.31 -5.88 10.69
C TYR A 95 7.80 -7.31 10.46
N VAL A 96 8.65 -8.33 10.53
CA VAL A 96 8.27 -9.71 10.21
C VAL A 96 7.22 -10.29 11.18
N SER A 97 7.19 -9.83 12.44
CA SER A 97 6.19 -10.24 13.43
C SER A 97 4.79 -9.69 13.12
N LEU A 98 4.71 -8.65 12.30
CA LEU A 98 3.47 -8.08 11.74
C LEU A 98 3.14 -8.70 10.37
N GLY A 99 3.85 -9.75 9.98
CA GLY A 99 3.58 -10.49 8.75
C GLY A 99 4.18 -9.92 7.48
N PHE A 100 4.99 -8.87 7.56
CA PHE A 100 5.69 -8.33 6.40
C PHE A 100 6.67 -9.36 5.81
N LEU A 101 6.72 -9.44 4.48
CA LEU A 101 7.60 -10.35 3.74
C LEU A 101 8.90 -9.64 3.36
N TYR A 102 10.04 -10.29 3.59
CA TYR A 102 11.37 -9.77 3.24
C TYR A 102 12.06 -10.68 2.23
N GLU A 103 12.77 -10.10 1.28
CA GLU A 103 13.66 -10.81 0.37
C GLU A 103 15.13 -10.62 0.78
N PRO A 104 16.00 -11.62 0.56
CA PRO A 104 17.43 -11.48 0.82
C PRO A 104 18.04 -10.26 0.12
N GLY A 105 18.80 -9.45 0.86
CA GLY A 105 19.49 -8.26 0.33
C GLY A 105 18.60 -7.02 0.16
N LYS A 106 17.32 -7.07 0.55
CA LYS A 106 16.42 -5.92 0.57
C LYS A 106 16.37 -5.28 1.95
N ASP A 107 16.37 -3.96 1.99
CA ASP A 107 16.33 -3.18 3.23
C ASP A 107 14.91 -2.85 3.71
N LEU A 108 13.95 -2.89 2.78
CA LEU A 108 12.52 -2.73 3.00
C LEU A 108 11.78 -4.04 2.67
N PRO A 109 10.68 -4.34 3.37
CA PRO A 109 9.84 -5.49 3.03
C PRO A 109 9.09 -5.26 1.71
N ILE A 110 8.66 -6.35 1.09
CA ILE A 110 7.72 -6.33 -0.04
C ILE A 110 6.46 -5.58 0.41
N GLY A 111 5.94 -4.72 -0.47
CA GLY A 111 4.80 -3.89 -0.15
C GLY A 111 5.16 -2.50 0.33
N VAL A 112 6.46 -2.16 0.43
CA VAL A 112 6.92 -0.85 0.90
C VAL A 112 7.79 -0.20 -0.15
N SER A 113 7.36 0.99 -0.60
CA SER A 113 8.06 1.79 -1.58
C SER A 113 8.83 2.94 -0.95
N ARG A 114 9.76 3.53 -1.70
CA ARG A 114 10.60 4.65 -1.25
C ARG A 114 10.58 5.78 -2.28
N ARG A 115 10.47 7.00 -1.78
CA ARG A 115 10.52 8.23 -2.58
C ARG A 115 11.27 9.32 -1.83
N ASN A 116 12.12 10.06 -2.54
CA ASN A 116 12.70 11.29 -2.01
C ASN A 116 11.75 12.46 -2.27
N THR A 117 11.14 12.97 -1.20
CA THR A 117 10.25 14.13 -1.23
C THR A 117 10.92 15.28 -0.49
N GLN A 118 11.20 16.38 -1.18
CA GLN A 118 11.74 17.60 -0.57
C GLN A 118 13.07 17.39 0.19
N GLY A 119 13.91 16.44 -0.27
CA GLY A 119 15.20 16.12 0.33
C GLY A 119 15.14 15.11 1.50
N ILE A 120 13.98 14.52 1.77
CA ILE A 120 13.78 13.46 2.77
C ILE A 120 13.30 12.20 2.06
N ASP A 121 13.98 11.09 2.31
CA ASP A 121 13.47 9.78 1.90
C ASP A 121 12.32 9.37 2.80
N ARG A 122 11.16 9.15 2.20
CA ARG A 122 9.95 8.64 2.84
C ARG A 122 9.61 7.28 2.27
N VAL A 123 9.01 6.46 3.11
CA VAL A 123 8.50 5.14 2.73
C VAL A 123 7.01 5.04 3.05
N PHE A 124 6.31 4.26 2.24
CA PHE A 124 4.90 3.98 2.50
C PHE A 124 4.49 2.66 1.84
N LEU A 125 3.28 2.20 2.18
CA LEU A 125 2.74 0.97 1.63
C LEU A 125 2.37 1.13 0.15
N ASN A 126 2.52 0.07 -0.64
CA ASN A 126 2.07 -0.04 -2.02
C ASN A 126 1.20 -1.30 -2.21
N CYS A 127 0.76 -1.57 -3.44
CA CYS A 127 -0.16 -2.67 -3.75
C CYS A 127 0.32 -4.06 -3.30
N ALA A 128 1.63 -4.31 -3.27
CA ALA A 128 2.18 -5.63 -2.97
C ALA A 128 2.03 -6.02 -1.48
N ILE A 129 1.76 -5.08 -0.57
CA ILE A 129 1.49 -5.42 0.83
C ILE A 129 0.25 -6.34 0.95
N CYS A 130 -0.76 -6.08 0.12
CA CYS A 130 -2.00 -6.83 0.06
C CYS A 130 -1.98 -7.95 -0.99
N HIS A 131 -1.15 -7.82 -2.02
CA HIS A 131 -1.18 -8.70 -3.20
C HIS A 131 0.13 -9.44 -3.44
N ALA A 132 0.89 -9.71 -2.38
CA ALA A 132 1.97 -10.68 -2.36
C ALA A 132 1.84 -11.55 -1.10
N GLY A 133 1.91 -12.85 -1.28
CA GLY A 133 1.78 -13.83 -0.21
C GLY A 133 2.90 -14.85 -0.27
N CYS A 134 2.86 -15.82 0.65
CA CYS A 134 3.84 -16.89 0.65
C CYS A 134 3.24 -18.26 0.98
N VAL A 135 3.87 -19.29 0.42
CA VAL A 135 3.58 -20.69 0.70
C VAL A 135 4.85 -21.40 1.12
N ARG A 136 4.72 -22.44 1.94
CA ARG A 136 5.78 -23.39 2.23
C ARG A 136 5.31 -24.78 1.81
N GLU A 137 6.20 -25.56 1.22
CA GLU A 137 5.94 -26.96 0.88
C GLU A 137 5.71 -27.82 2.15
N THR A 138 6.56 -27.61 3.15
CA THR A 138 6.42 -28.20 4.49
C THR A 138 6.56 -27.10 5.54
N PRO A 139 6.15 -27.32 6.81
CA PRO A 139 6.35 -26.31 7.86
C PRO A 139 7.81 -25.84 8.00
N GLN A 140 8.79 -26.72 7.67
CA GLN A 140 10.22 -26.47 7.75
C GLN A 140 10.83 -25.89 6.46
N SER A 141 10.15 -25.98 5.32
CA SER A 141 10.65 -25.45 4.04
C SER A 141 10.75 -23.91 4.08
N PRO A 142 11.68 -23.31 3.31
CA PRO A 142 11.69 -21.86 3.13
C PRO A 142 10.37 -21.38 2.51
N ARG A 143 10.02 -20.12 2.78
CA ARG A 143 8.84 -19.47 2.18
C ARG A 143 9.13 -19.19 0.69
N SER A 144 8.26 -19.65 -0.18
CA SER A 144 8.17 -19.20 -1.56
C SER A 144 7.19 -18.04 -1.63
N ILE A 145 7.64 -16.91 -2.15
CA ILE A 145 6.84 -15.69 -2.29
C ILE A 145 6.25 -15.65 -3.69
N TYR A 146 4.97 -15.27 -3.80
CA TYR A 146 4.31 -15.08 -5.08
C TYR A 146 3.61 -13.72 -5.14
N THR A 147 3.75 -13.03 -6.25
CA THR A 147 3.09 -11.74 -6.52
C THR A 147 1.78 -11.94 -7.27
N GLY A 148 0.78 -11.12 -7.00
CA GLY A 148 -0.57 -11.21 -7.57
C GLY A 148 -1.54 -12.12 -6.79
N MET A 149 -1.03 -12.91 -5.84
CA MET A 149 -1.86 -13.68 -4.90
C MET A 149 -2.38 -12.81 -3.74
N PRO A 150 -3.48 -13.20 -3.07
CA PRO A 150 -3.86 -12.62 -1.78
C PRO A 150 -2.73 -12.76 -0.77
N SER A 151 -2.38 -11.67 -0.06
CA SER A 151 -1.46 -11.77 1.07
C SER A 151 -2.14 -12.57 2.18
N ASN A 152 -1.47 -13.62 2.65
CA ASN A 152 -1.94 -14.50 3.72
C ASN A 152 -1.14 -14.33 5.02
N THR A 153 -0.30 -13.29 5.10
CA THR A 153 0.67 -13.13 6.19
C THR A 153 0.60 -11.79 6.88
N VAL A 154 0.42 -10.70 6.14
CA VAL A 154 0.41 -9.35 6.72
C VAL A 154 -0.77 -9.16 7.66
N ASP A 155 -0.53 -8.58 8.81
CA ASP A 155 -1.55 -8.11 9.73
C ASP A 155 -1.53 -6.57 9.74
N LEU A 156 -2.38 -5.99 8.87
CA LEU A 156 -2.42 -4.53 8.68
C LEU A 156 -3.00 -3.82 9.90
N GLU A 157 -3.96 -4.43 10.58
CA GLU A 157 -4.54 -3.90 11.81
C GLU A 157 -3.50 -3.88 12.94
N ALA A 158 -2.75 -4.97 13.12
CA ALA A 158 -1.66 -4.99 14.10
C ALA A 158 -0.55 -3.98 13.75
N PHE A 159 -0.27 -3.76 12.47
CA PHE A 159 0.70 -2.75 12.04
C PHE A 159 0.22 -1.33 12.36
N GLU A 160 -1.06 -1.05 12.11
CA GLU A 160 -1.69 0.23 12.47
C GLU A 160 -1.64 0.47 13.98
N ARG A 161 -2.07 -0.52 14.78
CA ARG A 161 -2.01 -0.47 16.26
C ARG A 161 -0.58 -0.21 16.74
N PHE A 162 0.41 -0.90 16.17
CA PHE A 162 1.83 -0.68 16.49
C PHE A 162 2.26 0.77 16.26
N ILE A 163 1.93 1.36 15.10
CA ILE A 163 2.31 2.74 14.77
C ILE A 163 1.62 3.74 15.72
N PHE A 164 0.35 3.53 16.04
CA PHE A 164 -0.41 4.38 16.97
C PHE A 164 0.08 4.28 18.41
N ASP A 165 0.46 3.10 18.87
CA ASP A 165 1.01 2.90 20.22
C ASP A 165 2.41 3.51 20.33
N CYS A 166 3.23 3.39 19.29
CA CYS A 166 4.48 4.13 19.19
C CYS A 166 4.25 5.65 19.35
N ALA A 167 3.30 6.23 18.61
CA ALA A 167 3.02 7.67 18.67
C ALA A 167 2.46 8.13 20.02
N SER A 168 1.71 7.25 20.70
CA SER A 168 1.14 7.49 22.02
C SER A 168 2.20 7.52 23.12
N ASP A 169 3.33 6.82 22.90
CA ASP A 169 4.43 6.75 23.85
C ASP A 169 5.19 8.07 24.01
N GLN A 170 5.55 8.42 25.25
CA GLN A 170 6.29 9.65 25.54
C GLN A 170 7.71 9.64 24.94
N ARG A 171 8.30 8.47 24.69
CA ARG A 171 9.60 8.32 24.02
C ARG A 171 9.52 8.69 22.53
N PHE A 172 8.33 8.79 21.94
CA PHE A 172 8.13 9.33 20.60
C PHE A 172 8.31 10.85 20.63
N ASN A 173 9.56 11.27 20.66
CA ASN A 173 9.94 12.68 20.65
C ASN A 173 11.24 12.86 19.84
N ALA A 174 11.42 14.06 19.31
CA ALA A 174 12.53 14.37 18.42
C ALA A 174 13.91 14.05 19.03
N PRO A 175 14.27 14.48 20.25
CA PRO A 175 15.56 14.15 20.84
C PRO A 175 15.85 12.65 20.90
N ARG A 176 14.88 11.84 21.34
CA ARG A 176 15.08 10.39 21.50
C ARG A 176 15.16 9.67 20.15
N ILE A 177 14.21 9.94 19.26
CA ILE A 177 14.17 9.31 17.93
C ILE A 177 15.45 9.66 17.15
N MET A 178 15.86 10.93 17.16
CA MET A 178 17.08 11.34 16.45
C MET A 178 18.35 10.69 17.03
N ALA A 179 18.45 10.55 18.36
CA ALA A 179 19.60 9.87 18.96
C ALA A 179 19.69 8.40 18.53
N GLU A 180 18.55 7.70 18.45
CA GLU A 180 18.50 6.31 17.99
C GLU A 180 18.81 6.19 16.49
N MET A 181 18.34 7.14 15.68
CA MET A 181 18.65 7.21 14.26
C MET A 181 20.14 7.45 14.02
N GLU A 182 20.76 8.38 14.75
CA GLU A 182 22.20 8.65 14.70
C GLU A 182 22.99 7.39 15.11
N ALA A 183 22.55 6.67 16.15
CA ALA A 183 23.16 5.40 16.59
C ALA A 183 23.04 4.28 15.54
N MET A 184 22.02 4.31 14.68
CA MET A 184 21.86 3.39 13.53
C MET A 184 22.64 3.85 12.28
N GLY A 185 23.42 4.92 12.38
CA GLY A 185 24.30 5.39 11.29
C GLY A 185 23.66 6.43 10.36
N THR A 186 22.51 7.02 10.75
CA THR A 186 21.89 8.10 9.97
C THR A 186 22.81 9.31 9.90
N LYS A 187 23.02 9.86 8.70
CA LYS A 187 23.76 11.11 8.47
C LYS A 187 22.88 12.12 7.76
N TYR A 188 22.26 13.01 8.51
CA TYR A 188 21.50 14.12 7.94
C TYR A 188 22.35 15.38 7.81
N ASP A 189 22.10 16.11 6.74
CA ASP A 189 22.56 17.50 6.59
C ASP A 189 21.89 18.41 7.64
N LEU A 190 22.41 19.63 7.80
CA LEU A 190 21.93 20.58 8.80
C LEU A 190 20.44 20.94 8.62
N ILE A 191 19.95 21.01 7.38
CA ILE A 191 18.54 21.33 7.09
C ILE A 191 17.67 20.17 7.53
N ASN A 192 17.99 18.94 7.13
CA ASN A 192 17.26 17.75 7.55
C ASN A 192 17.30 17.57 9.06
N ARG A 193 18.44 17.80 9.71
CA ARG A 193 18.56 17.72 11.17
C ARG A 193 17.62 18.71 11.87
N PHE A 194 17.57 19.95 11.37
CA PHE A 194 16.65 20.98 11.87
C PHE A 194 15.18 20.61 11.63
N LEU A 195 14.83 20.24 10.38
CA LEU A 195 13.46 19.86 10.01
C LEU A 195 12.97 18.65 10.81
N MET A 196 13.79 17.61 10.96
CA MET A 196 13.43 16.43 11.74
C MET A 196 13.18 16.77 13.21
N ARG A 197 14.05 17.62 13.80
CA ARG A 197 13.97 17.98 15.21
C ARG A 197 12.74 18.80 15.55
N TYR A 198 12.43 19.79 14.73
CA TYR A 198 11.45 20.83 15.08
C TYR A 198 10.12 20.70 14.33
N TYR A 199 10.08 19.98 13.21
CA TYR A 199 8.88 19.88 12.38
C TYR A 199 8.45 18.43 12.14
N ALA A 200 9.28 17.61 11.48
CA ALA A 200 8.84 16.31 10.97
C ALA A 200 8.41 15.34 12.09
N ILE A 201 9.23 15.16 13.14
CA ILE A 201 8.89 14.23 14.23
C ILE A 201 7.69 14.72 15.06
N PRO A 202 7.65 16.00 15.53
CA PRO A 202 6.49 16.51 16.25
C PRO A 202 5.20 16.45 15.42
N LEU A 203 5.23 16.90 14.16
CA LEU A 203 4.07 16.89 13.28
C LEU A 203 3.61 15.47 12.98
N MET A 204 4.53 14.53 12.74
CA MET A 204 4.19 13.12 12.54
C MET A 204 3.47 12.57 13.77
N ARG A 205 3.95 12.86 14.99
CA ARG A 205 3.29 12.41 16.21
C ARG A 205 1.86 12.96 16.31
N GLU A 206 1.67 14.26 16.11
CA GLU A 206 0.35 14.89 16.17
C GLU A 206 -0.60 14.31 15.12
N ARG A 207 -0.13 14.11 13.89
CA ARG A 207 -0.91 13.50 12.80
C ARG A 207 -1.30 12.06 13.13
N LEU A 208 -0.39 11.26 13.67
CA LEU A 208 -0.68 9.87 14.07
C LEU A 208 -1.68 9.81 15.23
N LEU A 209 -1.58 10.71 16.21
CA LEU A 209 -2.55 10.77 17.32
C LEU A 209 -3.93 11.23 16.86
N MET A 210 -3.98 12.16 15.90
CA MET A 210 -5.24 12.54 15.26
C MET A 210 -5.84 11.35 14.50
N LEU A 211 -5.07 10.67 13.65
CA LEU A 211 -5.52 9.48 12.91
C LEU A 211 -6.01 8.37 13.85
N LYS A 212 -5.32 8.12 14.98
CA LYS A 212 -5.78 7.17 16.01
C LYS A 212 -7.20 7.48 16.49
N GLY A 213 -7.54 8.76 16.66
CA GLY A 213 -8.89 9.19 17.04
C GLY A 213 -9.93 8.95 15.94
N HIS A 214 -9.55 9.10 14.67
CA HIS A 214 -10.41 8.85 13.52
C HIS A 214 -10.64 7.34 13.26
N PHE A 215 -9.66 6.49 13.60
CA PHE A 215 -9.69 5.04 13.37
C PHE A 215 -10.23 4.24 14.57
N ARG A 216 -10.98 4.88 15.48
CA ARG A 216 -11.58 4.23 16.66
C ARG A 216 -12.60 3.16 16.34
N PHE A 217 -13.07 3.05 15.10
CA PHE A 217 -13.94 1.96 14.67
C PHE A 217 -13.28 0.58 14.85
N THR A 218 -11.95 0.52 14.86
CA THR A 218 -11.17 -0.70 15.16
C THR A 218 -11.40 -1.21 16.60
N GLU A 219 -11.92 -0.37 17.50
CA GLU A 219 -12.35 -0.78 18.85
C GLU A 219 -13.73 -1.45 18.85
N TRP A 220 -14.49 -1.35 17.75
CA TRP A 220 -15.90 -1.77 17.66
C TRP A 220 -16.13 -2.94 16.70
N GLU A 221 -15.21 -3.20 15.77
CA GLU A 221 -15.24 -4.36 14.89
C GLU A 221 -14.42 -5.53 15.46
N PRO A 222 -14.65 -6.77 14.99
CA PRO A 222 -13.77 -7.90 15.30
C PRO A 222 -12.35 -7.66 14.78
N ASP A 223 -11.35 -8.28 15.41
CA ASP A 223 -9.99 -8.25 14.88
C ASP A 223 -9.95 -8.88 13.46
N ALA A 224 -9.32 -8.20 12.51
CA ALA A 224 -9.13 -8.68 11.15
C ALA A 224 -8.20 -9.89 11.10
N GLY A 225 -7.07 -9.77 11.81
CA GLY A 225 -5.96 -10.71 11.79
C GLY A 225 -5.25 -10.80 10.44
N PRO A 226 -4.30 -11.75 10.29
CA PRO A 226 -3.48 -11.87 9.09
C PRO A 226 -4.27 -12.13 7.81
N GLY A 227 -3.88 -11.44 6.74
CA GLY A 227 -4.42 -11.60 5.38
C GLY A 227 -5.80 -10.99 5.14
N ARG A 228 -6.37 -10.32 6.15
CA ARG A 228 -7.67 -9.66 6.03
C ARG A 228 -7.54 -8.19 6.38
N THR A 229 -8.49 -7.40 5.91
CA THR A 229 -8.57 -5.98 6.22
C THR A 229 -10.01 -5.50 6.17
N ASP A 230 -10.32 -4.47 6.95
CA ASP A 230 -11.53 -3.70 6.72
C ASP A 230 -11.36 -2.85 5.47
N THR A 231 -12.27 -3.03 4.52
CA THR A 231 -12.21 -2.30 3.25
C THR A 231 -12.92 -0.96 3.30
N PHE A 232 -13.89 -0.77 4.19
CA PHE A 232 -14.83 0.34 4.07
C PHE A 232 -14.79 1.32 5.21
N ASN A 233 -14.55 0.94 6.47
CA ASN A 233 -14.49 1.97 7.52
C ASN A 233 -13.30 2.93 7.38
N PRO A 234 -12.11 2.53 6.88
CA PRO A 234 -11.08 3.50 6.53
C PRO A 234 -11.57 4.54 5.51
N ALA A 235 -12.32 4.11 4.49
CA ALA A 235 -12.89 5.03 3.49
C ALA A 235 -13.99 5.91 4.07
N LYS A 236 -14.90 5.35 4.88
CA LYS A 236 -15.95 6.09 5.59
C LYS A 236 -15.35 7.16 6.52
N THR A 237 -14.28 6.81 7.24
CA THR A 237 -13.51 7.73 8.09
C THR A 237 -12.99 8.91 7.28
N LEU A 238 -12.31 8.65 6.16
CA LEU A 238 -11.76 9.68 5.28
C LEU A 238 -12.83 10.53 4.58
N LEU A 239 -14.05 10.00 4.46
CA LEU A 239 -15.22 10.70 3.91
C LEU A 239 -16.12 11.31 5.01
N GLU A 240 -15.64 11.37 6.25
CA GLU A 240 -16.30 12.00 7.40
C GLU A 240 -17.69 11.42 7.73
N PHE A 241 -17.87 10.11 7.53
CA PHE A 241 -19.08 9.41 7.98
C PHE A 241 -19.12 9.31 9.51
N PRO A 242 -20.29 9.49 10.15
CA PRO A 242 -20.43 9.37 11.60
C PRO A 242 -20.48 7.88 12.01
N LEU A 243 -19.33 7.23 12.10
CA LEU A 243 -19.20 5.79 12.35
C LEU A 243 -19.89 5.35 13.65
N GLU A 244 -19.91 6.19 14.69
CA GLU A 244 -20.57 5.92 15.97
C GLU A 244 -22.09 5.73 15.85
N LYS A 245 -22.68 6.19 14.75
CA LYS A 245 -24.12 6.11 14.48
C LYS A 245 -24.48 4.93 13.58
N LEU A 246 -23.50 4.23 13.03
CA LEU A 246 -23.74 3.10 12.16
C LEU A 246 -24.20 1.87 12.96
N GLN A 247 -25.02 1.04 12.33
CA GLN A 247 -25.39 -0.25 12.91
C GLN A 247 -24.19 -1.21 12.85
N THR A 248 -24.12 -2.22 13.73
CA THR A 248 -23.03 -3.21 13.72
C THR A 248 -22.84 -3.87 12.35
N ARG A 249 -23.95 -4.20 11.66
CA ARG A 249 -23.90 -4.78 10.29
C ARG A 249 -23.28 -3.85 9.25
N GLU A 250 -23.31 -2.54 9.51
CA GLU A 250 -22.72 -1.50 8.66
C GLU A 250 -21.28 -1.18 9.09
N LEU A 251 -20.81 -1.71 10.22
CA LEU A 251 -19.44 -1.52 10.71
C LEU A 251 -18.55 -2.68 10.29
N VAL A 252 -19.00 -3.93 10.35
CA VAL A 252 -18.11 -5.07 10.05
C VAL A 252 -17.86 -5.20 8.55
N GLY A 253 -16.71 -4.71 8.06
CA GLY A 253 -16.33 -4.68 6.65
C GLY A 253 -15.23 -5.66 6.24
N LEU A 254 -14.80 -6.52 7.16
CA LEU A 254 -13.63 -7.39 7.04
C LEU A 254 -13.71 -8.34 5.84
N CYS A 255 -12.65 -8.39 5.06
CA CYS A 255 -12.48 -9.40 4.02
C CYS A 255 -11.04 -9.78 3.77
N ASP A 256 -10.88 -10.96 3.19
CA ASP A 256 -9.66 -11.39 2.52
C ASP A 256 -9.46 -10.61 1.22
N LEU A 257 -8.24 -10.69 0.68
CA LEU A 257 -7.78 -9.89 -0.44
C LEU A 257 -8.03 -10.68 -1.75
N PRO A 258 -8.54 -10.06 -2.82
CA PRO A 258 -8.71 -10.76 -4.09
C PRO A 258 -7.37 -10.97 -4.79
N SER A 259 -7.28 -12.03 -5.59
CA SER A 259 -6.16 -12.23 -6.50
C SER A 259 -6.22 -11.26 -7.69
N ILE A 260 -5.08 -10.77 -8.18
CA ILE A 260 -5.02 -9.69 -9.19
C ILE A 260 -4.27 -10.07 -10.48
N TRP A 261 -4.07 -11.36 -10.74
CA TRP A 261 -3.54 -11.85 -12.02
C TRP A 261 -4.52 -11.62 -13.18
N LEU A 262 -4.04 -11.79 -14.42
CA LEU A 262 -4.86 -11.88 -15.64
C LEU A 262 -5.92 -10.77 -15.75
N GLN A 263 -5.54 -9.54 -15.44
CA GLN A 263 -6.46 -8.40 -15.46
C GLN A 263 -6.95 -8.10 -16.88
N GLY A 264 -6.17 -8.42 -17.90
CA GLY A 264 -6.54 -8.23 -19.31
C GLY A 264 -7.77 -9.06 -19.68
N LEU A 265 -7.81 -10.34 -19.28
CA LEU A 265 -8.96 -11.22 -19.53
C LEU A 265 -10.22 -10.74 -18.78
N ARG A 266 -10.04 -10.31 -17.53
CA ARG A 266 -11.13 -9.75 -16.71
C ARG A 266 -11.70 -8.48 -17.34
N LYS A 267 -10.83 -7.61 -17.87
CA LYS A 267 -11.23 -6.38 -18.59
C LYS A 267 -11.95 -6.69 -19.90
N GLN A 268 -11.46 -7.64 -20.70
CA GLN A 268 -12.12 -8.05 -21.96
C GLN A 268 -13.53 -8.62 -21.74
N LYS A 269 -13.77 -9.21 -20.57
CA LYS A 269 -15.07 -9.75 -20.15
C LYS A 269 -15.92 -8.75 -19.35
N ASN A 270 -15.48 -7.50 -19.20
CA ASN A 270 -16.16 -6.47 -18.41
C ASN A 270 -16.49 -6.89 -16.97
N PHE A 271 -15.57 -7.61 -16.32
CA PHE A 271 -15.80 -8.03 -14.95
C PHE A 271 -15.83 -6.84 -14.00
N HIS A 272 -16.82 -6.90 -13.12
CA HIS A 272 -16.91 -5.99 -11.99
C HIS A 272 -15.85 -6.36 -10.95
N ALA A 273 -15.21 -5.34 -10.38
CA ALA A 273 -14.15 -5.48 -9.40
C ALA A 273 -14.70 -5.58 -7.97
N HIS A 274 -13.82 -5.94 -7.04
CA HIS A 274 -14.11 -6.30 -5.65
C HIS A 274 -14.98 -7.55 -5.50
N TRP A 275 -15.05 -8.09 -4.28
CA TRP A 275 -15.82 -9.29 -3.98
C TRP A 275 -17.31 -9.16 -4.28
N ASP A 276 -17.85 -7.96 -4.11
CA ASP A 276 -19.26 -7.58 -4.25
C ASP A 276 -19.59 -7.03 -5.65
N GLY A 277 -18.62 -6.94 -6.57
CA GLY A 277 -18.86 -6.42 -7.92
C GLY A 277 -19.27 -4.94 -7.95
N ASN A 278 -18.85 -4.17 -6.94
CA ASN A 278 -19.33 -2.81 -6.70
C ASN A 278 -18.70 -1.74 -7.60
N ASN A 279 -17.72 -2.09 -8.44
CA ASN A 279 -17.07 -1.16 -9.36
C ASN A 279 -16.93 -1.79 -10.75
N SER A 280 -17.39 -1.11 -11.80
CA SER A 280 -17.35 -1.63 -13.18
C SER A 280 -16.11 -1.22 -13.99
N MET A 281 -15.19 -0.46 -13.40
CA MET A 281 -14.02 0.10 -14.10
C MET A 281 -12.73 -0.22 -13.35
N MET A 282 -11.91 -1.07 -13.96
CA MET A 282 -10.69 -1.59 -13.34
C MET A 282 -9.69 -0.49 -12.97
N GLU A 283 -9.49 0.48 -13.86
CA GLU A 283 -8.59 1.62 -13.66
C GLU A 283 -9.07 2.54 -12.52
N GLU A 284 -10.39 2.62 -12.31
CA GLU A 284 -10.98 3.34 -11.18
C GLU A 284 -10.71 2.57 -9.88
N ARG A 285 -10.97 1.26 -9.87
CA ARG A 285 -10.64 0.38 -8.73
C ARG A 285 -9.16 0.46 -8.35
N ASN A 286 -8.24 0.46 -9.31
CA ASN A 286 -6.80 0.53 -9.01
C ASN A 286 -6.41 1.85 -8.32
N LYS A 287 -7.03 2.97 -8.73
CA LYS A 287 -6.83 4.27 -8.05
C LYS A 287 -7.45 4.27 -6.66
N SER A 288 -8.61 3.63 -6.49
CA SER A 288 -9.23 3.46 -5.18
C SER A 288 -8.37 2.60 -4.23
N ALA A 289 -7.73 1.55 -4.74
CA ALA A 289 -6.76 0.77 -3.98
C ALA A 289 -5.53 1.61 -3.60
N ALA A 290 -5.01 2.42 -4.52
CA ALA A 290 -3.90 3.34 -4.25
C ALA A 290 -4.26 4.40 -3.19
N PHE A 291 -5.52 4.87 -3.19
CA PHE A 291 -6.07 5.75 -2.15
C PHE A 291 -6.05 5.07 -0.78
N GLY A 292 -6.42 3.79 -0.69
CA GLY A 292 -6.28 2.97 0.52
C GLY A 292 -4.82 2.84 0.99
N THR A 293 -3.86 2.84 0.07
CA THR A 293 -2.42 2.91 0.37
C THR A 293 -1.90 4.36 0.44
N GLY A 294 -2.74 5.31 0.87
CA GLY A 294 -2.33 6.68 1.20
C GLY A 294 -2.01 7.60 0.02
N ALA A 295 -2.33 7.21 -1.22
CA ALA A 295 -2.15 8.04 -2.41
C ALA A 295 -3.45 8.80 -2.75
N PHE A 296 -3.51 10.08 -2.38
CA PHE A 296 -4.66 10.95 -2.62
C PHE A 296 -4.67 11.55 -4.04
N PRO A 297 -5.79 12.14 -4.51
CA PRO A 297 -5.89 12.74 -5.84
C PRO A 297 -4.74 13.66 -6.29
N PRO A 298 -4.22 14.59 -5.48
CA PRO A 298 -3.09 15.43 -5.89
C PRO A 298 -1.74 14.70 -5.88
N THR A 299 -1.66 13.53 -5.26
CA THR A 299 -0.38 12.87 -4.90
C THR A 299 -0.17 11.51 -5.54
N ILE A 300 -1.20 10.96 -6.19
CA ILE A 300 -1.13 9.69 -6.89
C ILE A 300 -0.10 9.74 -8.02
N ASP A 301 0.77 8.73 -8.10
CA ASP A 301 1.72 8.60 -9.19
C ASP A 301 1.11 7.78 -10.33
N LEU A 302 0.39 8.46 -11.22
CA LEU A 302 -0.29 7.83 -12.37
C LEU A 302 0.68 7.10 -13.30
N LYS A 303 1.94 7.57 -13.41
CA LYS A 303 2.93 6.96 -14.29
C LYS A 303 3.37 5.60 -13.74
N GLN A 304 3.70 5.53 -12.45
CA GLN A 304 4.09 4.25 -11.84
C GLN A 304 2.89 3.32 -11.69
N LEU A 305 1.70 3.85 -11.38
CA LEU A 305 0.47 3.05 -11.34
C LEU A 305 0.19 2.40 -12.70
N ALA A 306 0.20 3.17 -13.79
CA ALA A 306 -0.03 2.64 -15.15
C ALA A 306 0.96 1.53 -15.53
N ARG A 307 2.19 1.60 -15.02
CA ARG A 307 3.19 0.55 -15.23
C ARG A 307 2.84 -0.76 -14.54
N VAL A 308 2.36 -0.69 -13.29
CA VAL A 308 1.85 -1.86 -12.56
C VAL A 308 0.61 -2.41 -13.26
N GLU A 309 -0.32 -1.53 -13.66
CA GLU A 309 -1.54 -1.92 -14.39
C GLU A 309 -1.19 -2.71 -15.66
N GLN A 310 -0.24 -2.21 -16.46
CA GLN A 310 0.18 -2.86 -17.70
C GLN A 310 0.77 -4.27 -17.45
N TRP A 311 1.53 -4.45 -16.38
CA TRP A 311 2.08 -5.76 -16.02
C TRP A 311 1.00 -6.75 -15.59
N LEU A 312 0.02 -6.28 -14.80
CA LEU A 312 -1.07 -7.12 -14.31
C LEU A 312 -2.04 -7.61 -15.40
N LEU A 313 -2.04 -6.96 -16.59
CA LEU A 313 -2.88 -7.39 -17.71
C LEU A 313 -2.61 -8.85 -18.08
N ASP A 314 -1.34 -9.23 -18.15
CA ASP A 314 -0.90 -10.55 -18.64
C ASP A 314 -0.21 -11.41 -17.57
N LYS A 315 -0.02 -10.87 -16.35
CA LYS A 315 0.57 -11.61 -15.23
C LYS A 315 -0.24 -12.88 -14.94
N GLU A 316 0.39 -14.04 -15.09
CA GLU A 316 -0.22 -15.35 -14.81
C GLU A 316 0.04 -15.86 -13.38
N PRO A 317 -0.90 -16.61 -12.78
CA PRO A 317 -0.61 -17.42 -11.60
C PRO A 317 0.43 -18.51 -11.92
N PRO A 318 1.37 -18.78 -11.01
CA PRO A 318 2.31 -19.88 -11.17
C PRO A 318 1.56 -21.21 -11.20
N ARG A 319 2.12 -22.16 -11.94
CA ARG A 319 1.62 -23.54 -11.96
C ARG A 319 1.79 -24.16 -10.59
N TYR A 320 0.86 -25.05 -10.24
CA TYR A 320 0.99 -25.88 -9.06
C TYR A 320 2.29 -26.71 -9.14
N PRO A 321 3.21 -26.59 -8.16
CA PRO A 321 4.56 -27.14 -8.29
C PRO A 321 4.66 -28.61 -7.88
N PHE A 322 3.62 -29.19 -7.27
CA PHE A 322 3.64 -30.56 -6.74
C PHE A 322 3.01 -31.57 -7.72
N PRO A 323 3.28 -32.87 -7.54
CA PRO A 323 2.70 -33.91 -8.39
C PRO A 323 1.18 -33.88 -8.41
N ILE A 324 0.61 -34.06 -9.61
CA ILE A 324 -0.84 -34.18 -9.83
C ILE A 324 -1.12 -35.60 -10.33
N ASN A 325 -2.10 -36.27 -9.71
CA ASN A 325 -2.60 -37.54 -10.24
C ASN A 325 -3.44 -37.25 -11.50
N ALA A 326 -2.90 -37.59 -12.67
CA ALA A 326 -3.51 -37.28 -13.96
C ALA A 326 -4.90 -37.91 -14.14
N GLN A 327 -5.10 -39.14 -13.64
CA GLN A 327 -6.39 -39.83 -13.75
C GLN A 327 -7.46 -39.11 -12.92
N LEU A 328 -7.16 -38.82 -11.65
CA LEU A 328 -8.08 -38.08 -10.77
C LEU A 328 -8.32 -36.66 -11.26
N SER A 329 -7.31 -36.01 -11.84
CA SER A 329 -7.46 -34.68 -12.43
C SER A 329 -8.44 -34.70 -13.62
N ALA A 330 -8.37 -35.71 -14.49
CA ALA A 330 -9.29 -35.86 -15.62
C ALA A 330 -10.72 -36.20 -15.19
N GLU A 331 -10.88 -36.96 -14.10
CA GLU A 331 -12.20 -37.20 -13.48
C GLU A 331 -12.75 -35.90 -12.86
N GLY A 332 -11.90 -35.15 -12.15
CA GLY A 332 -12.24 -33.85 -11.57
C GLY A 332 -12.63 -32.81 -12.62
N GLU A 333 -11.99 -32.80 -13.79
CA GLU A 333 -12.34 -31.91 -14.90
C GLU A 333 -13.79 -32.09 -15.36
N LYS A 334 -14.27 -33.34 -15.46
CA LYS A 334 -15.65 -33.63 -15.84
C LYS A 334 -16.65 -33.10 -14.81
N LEU A 335 -16.37 -33.32 -13.52
CA LEU A 335 -17.19 -32.81 -12.43
C LEU A 335 -17.18 -31.28 -12.40
N TYR A 336 -16.01 -30.66 -12.56
CA TYR A 336 -15.87 -29.22 -12.63
C TYR A 336 -16.69 -28.61 -13.78
N ALA A 337 -16.62 -29.22 -14.97
CA ALA A 337 -17.39 -28.79 -16.12
C ALA A 337 -18.90 -28.85 -15.87
N GLN A 338 -19.36 -29.87 -15.14
CA GLN A 338 -20.78 -30.06 -14.83
C GLN A 338 -21.29 -29.08 -13.76
N TYR A 339 -20.52 -28.86 -12.68
CA TYR A 339 -21.03 -28.19 -11.48
C TYR A 339 -20.46 -26.78 -11.24
N CYS A 340 -19.30 -26.46 -11.79
CA CYS A 340 -18.55 -25.24 -11.41
C CYS A 340 -18.36 -24.28 -12.58
N ALA A 341 -18.11 -24.79 -13.78
CA ALA A 341 -17.66 -24.00 -14.92
C ALA A 341 -18.62 -22.88 -15.34
N ASN A 342 -19.93 -23.08 -15.15
CA ASN A 342 -20.93 -22.04 -15.48
C ASN A 342 -20.77 -20.76 -14.65
N CYS A 343 -20.33 -20.86 -13.39
CA CYS A 343 -20.08 -19.70 -12.54
C CYS A 343 -18.60 -19.26 -12.58
N HIS A 344 -17.67 -20.20 -12.65
CA HIS A 344 -16.24 -19.92 -12.42
C HIS A 344 -15.38 -19.88 -13.69
N GLY A 345 -15.96 -20.10 -14.86
CA GLY A 345 -15.22 -20.24 -16.09
C GLY A 345 -14.78 -21.68 -16.35
N ARG A 346 -14.53 -22.03 -17.61
CA ARG A 346 -14.11 -23.37 -18.04
C ARG A 346 -12.79 -23.83 -17.43
N ASN A 347 -11.84 -22.92 -17.20
CA ASN A 347 -10.57 -23.20 -16.52
C ASN A 347 -9.86 -21.89 -16.09
N GLY A 348 -8.64 -22.00 -15.57
CA GLY A 348 -7.85 -20.86 -15.09
C GLY A 348 -7.39 -19.85 -16.16
N ARG A 349 -7.75 -20.03 -17.45
CA ARG A 349 -7.47 -19.07 -18.54
C ARG A 349 -8.68 -18.81 -19.43
N ASP A 350 -9.66 -19.71 -19.42
CA ASP A 350 -10.90 -19.56 -20.15
C ASP A 350 -12.03 -19.21 -19.17
N PHE A 351 -12.32 -17.90 -19.07
CA PHE A 351 -13.36 -17.36 -18.20
C PHE A 351 -14.74 -17.36 -18.85
N THR A 352 -15.01 -18.30 -19.76
CA THR A 352 -16.35 -18.49 -20.35
C THR A 352 -17.25 -19.35 -19.45
N GLY A 353 -18.50 -18.92 -19.31
CA GLY A 353 -19.56 -19.59 -18.55
C GLY A 353 -20.75 -18.65 -18.46
N GLU A 354 -21.94 -19.19 -18.18
CA GLU A 354 -23.19 -18.42 -18.21
C GLU A 354 -23.23 -17.29 -17.16
N TYR A 355 -22.66 -17.53 -15.98
CA TYR A 355 -22.76 -16.64 -14.81
C TYR A 355 -21.42 -16.08 -14.34
N VAL A 356 -20.37 -16.16 -15.17
CA VAL A 356 -19.02 -15.72 -14.76
C VAL A 356 -18.98 -14.20 -14.67
N GLY A 357 -18.54 -13.69 -13.52
CA GLY A 357 -18.53 -12.25 -13.21
C GLY A 357 -19.87 -11.70 -12.71
N ASP A 358 -20.96 -12.47 -12.80
CA ASP A 358 -22.26 -12.05 -12.27
C ASP A 358 -22.25 -11.99 -10.75
N VAL A 359 -23.02 -11.05 -10.21
CA VAL A 359 -23.24 -10.93 -8.76
C VAL A 359 -24.36 -11.87 -8.35
N VAL A 360 -24.03 -12.92 -7.59
CA VAL A 360 -25.00 -13.87 -7.03
C VAL A 360 -25.66 -13.25 -5.80
N PRO A 361 -27.00 -13.15 -5.76
CA PRO A 361 -27.71 -12.58 -4.61
C PRO A 361 -27.30 -13.21 -3.28
N ILE A 362 -27.20 -12.39 -2.22
CA ILE A 362 -26.71 -12.83 -0.91
C ILE A 362 -27.47 -14.03 -0.35
N ASP A 363 -28.81 -14.02 -0.47
CA ASP A 363 -29.68 -15.11 0.01
C ASP A 363 -29.51 -16.41 -0.79
N LYS A 364 -28.94 -16.34 -2.00
CA LYS A 364 -28.66 -17.50 -2.86
C LYS A 364 -27.26 -18.05 -2.63
N ILE A 365 -26.24 -17.18 -2.50
CA ILE A 365 -24.86 -17.63 -2.27
C ILE A 365 -24.64 -18.10 -0.83
N GLY A 366 -25.38 -17.56 0.13
CA GLY A 366 -25.42 -18.04 1.52
C GLY A 366 -24.12 -17.86 2.31
N THR A 367 -23.17 -17.05 1.82
CA THR A 367 -21.97 -16.68 2.57
C THR A 367 -22.24 -15.49 3.50
N ASP A 368 -21.28 -15.16 4.37
CA ASP A 368 -21.39 -14.04 5.30
C ASP A 368 -21.78 -12.73 4.59
N ARG A 369 -22.69 -11.94 5.17
CA ARG A 369 -23.25 -10.72 4.55
C ARG A 369 -22.61 -9.41 5.03
N HIS A 370 -21.75 -9.43 6.03
CA HIS A 370 -21.31 -8.22 6.73
C HIS A 370 -20.55 -7.28 5.81
N ARG A 371 -19.61 -7.80 5.01
CA ARG A 371 -18.91 -7.00 4.00
C ARG A 371 -19.88 -6.29 3.05
N LEU A 372 -20.91 -7.00 2.57
CA LEU A 372 -21.91 -6.42 1.70
C LEU A 372 -22.67 -5.30 2.41
N ASP A 373 -23.16 -5.54 3.62
CA ASP A 373 -23.95 -4.58 4.41
C ASP A 373 -23.15 -3.34 4.81
N SER A 374 -21.85 -3.48 5.07
CA SER A 374 -20.91 -2.40 5.39
C SER A 374 -20.67 -1.42 4.22
N TYR A 375 -21.15 -1.74 3.01
CA TYR A 375 -21.08 -0.86 1.85
C TYR A 375 -22.47 -0.30 1.49
N PRO A 376 -22.94 0.80 2.10
CA PRO A 376 -24.26 1.36 1.80
C PRO A 376 -24.26 2.21 0.51
N GLU A 377 -25.44 2.53 -0.02
CA GLU A 377 -25.58 3.37 -1.24
C GLU A 377 -24.96 4.76 -1.06
N GLU A 378 -25.08 5.31 0.16
CA GLU A 378 -24.51 6.59 0.56
C GLU A 378 -22.97 6.58 0.43
N LEU A 379 -22.32 5.48 0.80
CA LEU A 379 -20.87 5.34 0.65
C LEU A 379 -20.48 5.26 -0.82
N ALA A 380 -21.22 4.52 -1.64
CA ALA A 380 -20.98 4.46 -3.07
C ALA A 380 -21.12 5.85 -3.72
N ALA A 381 -22.15 6.61 -3.35
CA ALA A 381 -22.34 7.98 -3.82
C ALA A 381 -21.19 8.91 -3.41
N ALA A 382 -20.74 8.82 -2.15
CA ALA A 382 -19.61 9.60 -1.64
C ALA A 382 -18.30 9.24 -2.35
N GLN A 383 -18.03 7.95 -2.58
CA GLN A 383 -16.85 7.51 -3.34
C GLN A 383 -16.84 8.04 -4.78
N ASN A 384 -18.01 8.14 -5.44
CA ASN A 384 -18.14 8.77 -6.76
C ASN A 384 -17.94 10.31 -6.76
N THR A 385 -17.68 10.93 -5.61
CA THR A 385 -17.20 12.32 -5.53
C THR A 385 -15.68 12.43 -5.41
N LEU A 386 -14.99 11.33 -5.10
CA LEU A 386 -13.53 11.31 -5.08
C LEU A 386 -13.01 11.63 -6.48
N TYR A 387 -11.86 12.32 -6.51
CA TYR A 387 -11.26 12.82 -7.74
C TYR A 387 -12.15 13.81 -8.54
N ALA A 388 -13.12 14.46 -7.89
CA ALA A 388 -13.82 15.59 -8.51
C ALA A 388 -12.82 16.66 -8.99
N GLY A 389 -12.99 17.14 -10.23
CA GLY A 389 -12.08 18.07 -10.88
C GLY A 389 -10.94 17.43 -11.69
N TYR A 390 -10.79 16.09 -11.62
CA TYR A 390 -9.82 15.36 -12.43
C TYR A 390 -10.51 14.60 -13.59
N PRO A 391 -9.83 14.36 -14.73
CA PRO A 391 -10.37 13.55 -15.83
C PRO A 391 -10.71 12.10 -15.45
N TRP A 392 -10.11 11.61 -14.37
CA TRP A 392 -10.32 10.26 -13.81
C TRP A 392 -11.16 10.30 -12.52
N ARG A 393 -12.11 11.25 -12.44
CA ARG A 393 -13.12 11.27 -11.37
C ARG A 393 -13.80 9.91 -11.26
N PHE A 394 -14.05 9.45 -10.04
CA PHE A 394 -14.77 8.21 -9.82
C PHE A 394 -16.25 8.35 -10.20
N SER A 395 -16.79 7.38 -10.91
CA SER A 395 -18.21 7.34 -11.33
C SER A 395 -18.78 5.93 -11.49
N HIS A 396 -18.00 4.89 -11.21
CA HIS A 396 -18.40 3.50 -11.47
C HIS A 396 -18.70 2.69 -10.21
N PHE A 397 -18.65 3.31 -9.02
CA PHE A 397 -19.06 2.68 -7.78
C PHE A 397 -20.59 2.59 -7.65
N ARG A 398 -21.09 1.45 -7.20
CA ARG A 398 -22.52 1.21 -6.92
C ARG A 398 -22.71 0.19 -5.82
N LYS A 399 -23.81 0.31 -5.07
CA LYS A 399 -24.29 -0.80 -4.22
C LYS A 399 -24.69 -1.99 -5.08
N THR A 400 -24.34 -3.18 -4.64
CA THR A 400 -24.86 -4.45 -5.15
C THR A 400 -25.56 -5.21 -4.03
N PHE A 401 -26.06 -6.41 -4.31
CA PHE A 401 -26.85 -7.20 -3.36
C PHE A 401 -26.34 -8.65 -3.26
N GLY A 402 -25.03 -8.86 -3.40
CA GLY A 402 -24.43 -10.19 -3.43
C GLY A 402 -22.93 -10.18 -3.68
N TYR A 403 -22.37 -11.33 -4.04
CA TYR A 403 -20.94 -11.49 -4.37
C TYR A 403 -20.73 -11.98 -5.79
N ALA A 404 -19.67 -11.50 -6.42
CA ALA A 404 -19.32 -11.81 -7.80
C ALA A 404 -18.75 -13.23 -7.95
N ASN A 405 -19.19 -13.93 -8.98
CA ASN A 405 -18.61 -15.21 -9.40
C ASN A 405 -17.24 -14.99 -10.04
N LEU A 406 -16.17 -15.17 -9.26
CA LEU A 406 -14.81 -14.97 -9.74
C LEU A 406 -14.22 -16.24 -10.37
N PRO A 407 -13.38 -16.12 -11.41
CA PRO A 407 -12.60 -17.25 -11.89
C PRO A 407 -11.68 -17.84 -10.82
N LEU A 408 -11.32 -19.11 -10.99
CA LEU A 408 -10.49 -19.88 -10.06
C LEU A 408 -9.02 -20.00 -10.51
N ASP A 409 -8.55 -19.09 -11.35
CA ASP A 409 -7.13 -18.97 -11.69
C ASP A 409 -6.29 -18.83 -10.41
N GLY A 410 -5.21 -19.61 -10.35
CA GLY A 410 -4.34 -19.66 -9.18
C GLY A 410 -5.01 -20.18 -7.90
N GLY A 411 -6.13 -20.92 -7.98
CA GLY A 411 -6.92 -21.37 -6.82
C GLY A 411 -6.13 -22.09 -5.72
N TRP A 412 -5.00 -22.72 -6.05
CA TRP A 412 -4.11 -23.37 -5.07
C TRP A 412 -3.36 -22.39 -4.16
N LEU A 413 -3.20 -21.12 -4.58
CA LEU A 413 -2.57 -20.04 -3.82
C LEU A 413 -3.56 -19.16 -3.04
N ARG A 414 -4.85 -19.45 -3.12
CA ARG A 414 -5.92 -18.55 -2.62
C ARG A 414 -6.56 -19.06 -1.34
N ALA A 415 -5.87 -19.92 -0.61
CA ALA A 415 -6.28 -20.30 0.73
C ALA A 415 -5.86 -19.19 1.73
N PRO A 416 -6.69 -18.88 2.74
CA PRO A 416 -8.02 -19.42 2.97
C PRO A 416 -9.07 -18.89 1.98
N TYR A 417 -10.18 -19.60 1.79
CA TYR A 417 -11.19 -19.35 0.77
C TYR A 417 -12.39 -18.53 1.29
N LEU A 418 -13.22 -18.09 0.33
CA LEU A 418 -14.33 -17.14 0.45
C LEU A 418 -13.87 -15.69 0.63
N HIS A 419 -14.81 -14.75 0.48
CA HIS A 419 -14.48 -13.32 0.53
C HIS A 419 -13.88 -12.90 1.87
N ASN A 420 -14.15 -13.60 2.96
CA ASN A 420 -13.63 -13.31 4.30
C ASN A 420 -12.52 -14.27 4.74
N GLY A 421 -12.04 -15.16 3.85
CA GLY A 421 -10.98 -16.11 4.18
C GLY A 421 -11.34 -17.05 5.33
N SER A 422 -12.62 -17.38 5.52
CA SER A 422 -13.10 -18.18 6.66
C SER A 422 -12.88 -19.68 6.50
N VAL A 423 -12.67 -20.16 5.27
CA VAL A 423 -12.56 -21.60 4.97
C VAL A 423 -11.10 -21.97 4.68
N PRO A 424 -10.41 -22.74 5.53
CA PRO A 424 -8.96 -22.86 5.46
C PRO A 424 -8.46 -23.72 4.29
N THR A 425 -9.26 -24.69 3.80
CA THR A 425 -8.84 -25.60 2.73
C THR A 425 -9.88 -25.75 1.63
N LEU A 426 -9.42 -26.14 0.44
CA LEU A 426 -10.32 -26.42 -0.69
C LEU A 426 -11.22 -27.62 -0.40
N ARG A 427 -10.76 -28.54 0.45
CA ARG A 427 -11.53 -29.70 0.89
C ARG A 427 -12.74 -29.29 1.72
N ASP A 428 -12.55 -28.35 2.64
CA ASP A 428 -13.61 -27.82 3.50
C ASP A 428 -14.60 -26.99 2.67
N LEU A 429 -14.10 -26.23 1.68
CA LEU A 429 -14.95 -25.46 0.77
C LEU A 429 -15.91 -26.35 -0.04
N LEU A 430 -15.42 -27.51 -0.49
CA LEU A 430 -16.21 -28.45 -1.29
C LEU A 430 -17.06 -29.41 -0.44
N ASN A 431 -16.85 -29.47 0.87
CA ASN A 431 -17.58 -30.33 1.79
C ASN A 431 -18.06 -29.53 3.01
N PRO A 432 -19.00 -28.59 2.83
CA PRO A 432 -19.60 -27.91 3.97
C PRO A 432 -20.26 -28.95 4.89
N CYS A 433 -20.05 -28.81 6.21
CA CYS A 433 -20.82 -29.59 7.18
C CYS A 433 -22.29 -29.20 7.02
N ALA A 434 -23.15 -30.20 6.76
CA ALA A 434 -24.59 -30.02 6.58
C ALA A 434 -25.27 -29.55 7.86
#